data_AF-W2VZI5-F1
#
_entry.id   AF-W2VZI5-F1
#
_cell.length_a   1.000
_cell.length_b   1.000
_cell.length_c   1.000
_cell.angle_alpha   90.00
_cell.angle_beta   90.00
_cell.angle_gamma   90.00
#
_symmetry.space_group_name_H-M   'P 1'
#
loop_
_entity.id
_entity.type
_entity.pdbx_description
1 polymer ?
#
loop_
_entity_poly.entity_id
_entity_poly.type
_entity_poly.pdbx_seq_one_letter_code
_entity_poly.pdbx_strand_id
1 'polypeptide(L)'
;MDLAARNGHLDVLKWLRKNSSKGCTANAFENAIEHSHVRVACWLRKHYQFDVPKTMTIHPPNQFDMVLFLFSHFPETFEIGNSARPRLVIVSGPNDEIVPRWVQANEPGITLHAL
;
A
#
# COMPACT_ATOMS: atom_id res chain seq x y z
N MET A 1 8.13 -13.85 5.03
CA MET A 1 8.11 -12.88 3.91
C MET A 1 7.85 -11.47 4.44
N ASP A 2 7.08 -11.35 5.50
CA ASP A 2 6.58 -10.10 6.08
C ASP A 2 7.67 -9.08 6.40
N LEU A 3 8.72 -9.49 7.12
CA LEU A 3 9.86 -8.60 7.43
C LEU A 3 10.62 -8.14 6.18
N ALA A 4 10.77 -9.02 5.18
CA ALA A 4 11.40 -8.63 3.92
C ALA A 4 10.50 -7.64 3.17
N ALA A 5 9.18 -7.81 3.25
CA ALA A 5 8.22 -6.91 2.62
C ALA A 5 8.19 -5.53 3.30
N ARG A 6 8.17 -5.51 4.64
CA ARG A 6 8.24 -4.29 5.47
C ARG A 6 9.48 -3.43 5.19
N ASN A 7 10.60 -4.06 4.87
CA ASN A 7 11.86 -3.37 4.58
C ASN A 7 12.15 -3.18 3.08
N GLY A 8 11.21 -3.54 2.19
CA GLY A 8 11.37 -3.31 0.75
C GLY A 8 12.33 -4.27 0.05
N HIS A 9 12.72 -5.37 0.69
CA HIS A 9 13.70 -6.34 0.19
C HIS A 9 13.08 -7.34 -0.81
N LEU A 10 12.76 -6.85 -2.01
CA LEU A 10 12.16 -7.65 -3.09
C LEU A 10 12.98 -8.90 -3.45
N ASP A 11 14.31 -8.80 -3.50
CA ASP A 11 15.14 -9.92 -3.90
C ASP A 11 15.17 -11.03 -2.84
N VAL A 12 15.09 -10.65 -1.56
CA VAL A 12 14.89 -11.60 -0.46
C VAL A 12 13.52 -12.28 -0.57
N LEU A 13 12.45 -11.56 -0.95
CA LEU A 13 11.13 -12.17 -1.18
C LEU A 13 11.14 -13.19 -2.33
N LYS A 14 11.80 -12.86 -3.45
CA LYS A 14 11.96 -13.79 -4.58
C LYS A 14 12.74 -15.04 -4.14
N TRP A 15 13.82 -14.86 -3.39
CA TRP A 15 14.62 -15.96 -2.87
C TRP A 15 13.80 -16.82 -1.90
N LEU A 16 13.09 -16.21 -0.96
CA LEU A 16 12.24 -16.90 0.01
C LEU A 16 11.16 -17.73 -0.67
N ARG A 17 10.50 -17.19 -1.70
CA ARG A 17 9.49 -17.96 -2.43
C ARG A 17 10.07 -19.15 -3.19
N LYS A 18 11.26 -19.02 -3.76
CA LYS A 18 11.92 -20.11 -4.49
C LYS A 18 12.44 -21.20 -3.56
N ASN A 19 12.87 -20.85 -2.34
CA ASN A 19 13.59 -21.73 -1.43
C ASN A 19 12.82 -22.08 -0.14
N SER A 20 11.62 -21.54 0.07
CA SER A 20 10.83 -21.76 1.28
C SER A 20 9.38 -22.12 0.94
N SER A 21 8.85 -23.12 1.64
CA SER A 21 7.43 -23.47 1.64
C SER A 21 6.61 -22.62 2.61
N LYS A 22 7.25 -21.79 3.46
CA LYS A 22 6.55 -20.86 4.34
C LYS A 22 5.91 -19.76 3.47
N GLY A 23 4.58 -19.77 3.40
CA GLY A 23 3.78 -18.88 2.57
C GLY A 23 3.86 -17.41 2.96
N CYS A 24 3.24 -16.58 2.12
CA CYS A 24 3.05 -15.17 2.36
C CYS A 24 1.78 -14.95 3.19
N THR A 25 1.83 -14.09 4.21
CA THR A 25 0.65 -13.66 4.98
C THR A 25 0.09 -12.38 4.37
N ALA A 26 -1.16 -12.03 4.72
CA ALA A 26 -1.75 -10.73 4.38
C ALA A 26 -0.92 -9.56 4.95
N ASN A 27 -0.29 -9.76 6.12
CA ASN A 27 0.56 -8.76 6.76
C ASN A 27 1.74 -8.34 5.86
N ALA A 28 2.28 -9.23 5.01
CA ALA A 28 3.37 -8.86 4.12
C ALA A 28 2.95 -7.77 3.11
N PHE A 29 1.71 -7.87 2.60
CA PHE A 29 1.19 -6.89 1.66
C PHE A 29 0.86 -5.57 2.37
N GLU A 30 0.21 -5.63 3.54
CA GLU A 30 -0.06 -4.46 4.38
C GLU A 30 1.22 -3.72 4.76
N ASN A 31 2.25 -4.44 5.25
CA ASN A 31 3.54 -3.83 5.59
C ASN A 31 4.21 -3.16 4.39
N ALA A 32 4.08 -3.74 3.18
CA ALA A 32 4.63 -3.15 1.97
C ALA A 32 3.89 -1.87 1.56
N ILE A 33 2.58 -1.80 1.77
CA ILE A 33 1.78 -0.57 1.57
C ILE A 33 2.15 0.48 2.61
N GLU A 34 2.20 0.09 3.88
CA GLU A 34 2.50 0.97 5.02
C GLU A 34 3.83 1.69 4.86
N HIS A 35 4.85 0.98 4.40
CA HIS A 35 6.19 1.53 4.20
C HIS A 35 6.44 1.95 2.73
N SER A 36 5.38 2.05 1.92
CA SER A 36 5.41 2.54 0.54
C SER A 36 6.41 1.81 -0.38
N HIS A 37 6.59 0.51 -0.16
CA HIS A 37 7.45 -0.35 -0.96
C HIS A 37 6.71 -0.87 -2.21
N VAL A 38 6.42 0.02 -3.15
CA VAL A 38 5.61 -0.25 -4.36
C VAL A 38 6.08 -1.48 -5.14
N ARG A 39 7.40 -1.64 -5.32
CA ARG A 39 7.97 -2.79 -6.04
C ARG A 39 7.66 -4.12 -5.34
N VAL A 40 7.63 -4.11 -4.02
CA VAL A 40 7.25 -5.28 -3.22
C VAL A 40 5.74 -5.51 -3.31
N ALA A 41 4.92 -4.49 -3.10
CA ALA A 41 3.47 -4.60 -3.16
C ALA A 41 3.00 -5.14 -4.54
N CYS A 42 3.56 -4.61 -5.63
CA CYS A 42 3.30 -5.08 -6.98
C CYS A 42 3.71 -6.54 -7.19
N TRP A 43 4.89 -6.94 -6.71
CA TRP A 43 5.34 -8.33 -6.80
C TRP A 43 4.46 -9.28 -5.99
N LEU A 44 4.08 -8.89 -4.77
CA LEU A 44 3.20 -9.65 -3.90
C LEU A 44 1.83 -9.85 -4.54
N ARG A 45 1.22 -8.78 -5.07
CA ARG A 45 -0.07 -8.81 -5.78
C ARG A 45 -0.06 -9.71 -7.01
N LYS A 46 1.05 -9.76 -7.77
CA LYS A 46 1.18 -10.62 -8.95
C LYS A 46 1.19 -12.11 -8.61
N HIS A 47 1.48 -12.46 -7.37
CA HIS A 47 1.83 -13.82 -7.00
C HIS A 47 0.98 -14.42 -5.90
N TYR A 48 0.23 -13.59 -5.20
CA TYR A 48 -0.68 -13.96 -4.14
C TYR A 48 -1.96 -13.14 -4.28
N GLN A 49 -3.09 -13.77 -4.00
CA GLN A 49 -4.37 -13.09 -3.89
C GLN A 49 -4.55 -12.65 -2.43
N PHE A 50 -4.66 -11.34 -2.21
CA PHE A 50 -4.95 -10.77 -0.90
C PHE A 50 -6.28 -10.05 -0.95
N ASP A 51 -7.04 -10.15 0.13
CA ASP A 51 -8.15 -9.25 0.35
C ASP A 51 -7.63 -7.84 0.59
N VAL A 52 -8.44 -6.85 0.23
CA VAL A 52 -8.12 -5.46 0.46
C VAL A 52 -8.07 -5.21 1.97
N PRO A 53 -6.96 -4.69 2.52
CA PRO A 53 -6.88 -4.38 3.95
C PRO A 53 -7.95 -3.36 4.33
N LYS A 54 -8.67 -3.57 5.43
CA LYS A 54 -9.73 -2.63 5.88
C LYS A 54 -9.21 -1.22 6.21
N THR A 55 -7.94 -1.11 6.54
CA THR A 55 -7.25 0.17 6.76
C THR A 55 -5.91 0.09 6.07
N MET A 56 -5.57 1.10 5.28
CA MET A 56 -4.27 1.25 4.66
C MET A 56 -3.68 2.57 5.11
N THR A 57 -2.65 2.50 5.95
CA THR A 57 -1.82 3.65 6.28
C THR A 57 -0.68 3.71 5.27
N ILE A 58 -0.27 4.89 4.81
CA ILE A 58 0.86 5.08 3.89
C ILE A 58 1.84 6.06 4.54
N HIS A 59 3.05 5.60 4.82
CA HIS A 59 4.16 6.40 5.36
C HIS A 59 5.18 6.75 4.27
N PRO A 60 5.98 7.81 4.45
CA PRO A 60 7.04 8.15 3.50
C PRO A 60 8.16 7.09 3.53
N PRO A 61 8.98 6.96 2.46
CA PRO A 61 8.99 7.72 1.19
C PRO A 61 8.05 7.12 0.11
N ASN A 62 7.94 7.70 -1.09
CA ASN A 62 7.22 7.10 -2.26
C ASN A 62 5.70 6.92 -2.10
N GLN A 63 5.05 7.75 -1.27
CA GLN A 63 3.61 7.66 -1.04
C GLN A 63 2.80 7.86 -2.32
N PHE A 64 3.25 8.77 -3.20
CA PHE A 64 2.57 9.06 -4.46
C PHE A 64 2.49 7.82 -5.36
N ASP A 65 3.62 7.14 -5.56
CA ASP A 65 3.67 5.91 -6.34
C ASP A 65 2.81 4.79 -5.72
N MET A 66 2.74 4.74 -4.39
CA MET A 66 1.88 3.79 -3.69
C MET A 66 0.40 4.10 -3.90
N VAL A 67 0.00 5.37 -3.82
CA VAL A 67 -1.38 5.79 -4.11
C VAL A 67 -1.75 5.48 -5.56
N LEU A 68 -0.87 5.76 -6.53
CA LEU A 68 -1.10 5.40 -7.93
C LEU A 68 -1.20 3.88 -8.13
N PHE A 69 -0.36 3.10 -7.44
CA PHE A 69 -0.43 1.64 -7.47
C PHE A 69 -1.78 1.15 -6.96
N LEU A 70 -2.26 1.67 -5.82
CA LEU A 70 -3.56 1.33 -5.27
C LEU A 70 -4.69 1.72 -6.24
N PHE A 71 -4.64 2.93 -6.81
CA PHE A 71 -5.65 3.40 -7.77
C PHE A 71 -5.72 2.49 -9.01
N SER A 72 -4.56 2.07 -9.52
CA SER A 72 -4.48 1.22 -10.71
C SER A 72 -4.89 -0.24 -10.45
N HIS A 73 -4.67 -0.77 -9.25
CA HIS A 73 -4.88 -2.20 -8.97
C HIS A 73 -6.14 -2.48 -8.17
N PHE A 74 -6.60 -1.52 -7.36
CA PHE A 74 -7.74 -1.63 -6.46
C PHE A 74 -8.67 -0.40 -6.60
N PRO A 75 -9.27 -0.15 -7.78
CA PRO A 75 -10.16 1.00 -7.97
C PRO A 75 -11.35 1.00 -6.99
N GLU A 76 -11.79 -0.17 -6.53
CA GLU A 76 -12.86 -0.34 -5.53
C GLU A 76 -12.55 0.34 -4.18
N THR A 77 -11.28 0.65 -3.91
CA THR A 77 -10.89 1.36 -2.69
C THR A 77 -11.21 2.84 -2.74
N PHE A 78 -11.50 3.37 -3.93
CA PHE A 78 -11.68 4.80 -4.21
C PHE A 78 -13.07 5.19 -4.70
N GLU A 79 -13.95 4.25 -5.10
CA GLU A 79 -15.34 4.58 -5.50
C GLU A 79 -16.05 5.41 -4.41
N ILE A 80 -17.24 6.01 -4.59
CA ILE A 80 -18.04 6.73 -3.55
C ILE A 80 -19.34 5.94 -3.20
N GLY A 81 -19.66 5.69 -1.92
CA GLY A 81 -20.83 4.89 -1.46
C GLY A 81 -20.64 3.39 -1.12
N ASN A 82 -19.51 2.76 -1.42
CA ASN A 82 -19.18 1.38 -1.04
C ASN A 82 -18.84 1.25 0.47
N SER A 83 -19.58 0.43 1.23
CA SER A 83 -19.37 0.19 2.66
C SER A 83 -18.17 -0.71 2.99
N ALA A 84 -17.64 -1.43 2.00
CA ALA A 84 -16.42 -2.24 2.12
C ALA A 84 -15.13 -1.45 1.85
N ARG A 85 -15.23 -0.12 1.71
CA ARG A 85 -14.07 0.75 1.53
C ARG A 85 -13.02 0.54 2.61
N PRO A 86 -11.75 0.41 2.23
CA PRO A 86 -10.69 0.54 3.19
C PRO A 86 -10.52 2.01 3.60
N ARG A 87 -10.24 2.24 4.87
CA ARG A 87 -9.84 3.56 5.35
C ARG A 87 -8.41 3.83 4.89
N LEU A 88 -8.23 4.68 3.88
CA LEU A 88 -6.92 5.14 3.44
C LEU A 88 -6.48 6.31 4.30
N VAL A 89 -5.29 6.19 4.91
CA VAL A 89 -4.66 7.21 5.73
C VAL A 89 -3.29 7.51 5.15
N ILE A 90 -3.06 8.74 4.72
CA ILE A 90 -1.77 9.17 4.18
C ILE A 90 -1.10 10.05 5.23
N VAL A 91 0.07 9.62 5.69
CA VAL A 91 0.83 10.29 6.73
C VAL A 91 1.86 11.19 6.06
N SER A 92 1.51 12.46 5.87
CA SER A 92 2.39 13.43 5.22
C SER A 92 3.34 14.07 6.23
N GLY A 93 4.61 14.23 5.84
CA GLY A 93 5.57 15.03 6.59
C GLY A 93 5.26 16.52 6.45
N PRO A 94 5.88 17.39 7.27
CA PRO A 94 5.53 18.81 7.39
C PRO A 94 5.67 19.63 6.09
N ASN A 95 6.32 19.11 5.05
CA ASN A 95 6.51 19.78 3.75
C ASN A 95 6.01 18.96 2.54
N ASP A 96 5.31 17.84 2.75
CA ASP A 96 4.82 17.01 1.65
C ASP A 96 3.35 17.30 1.34
N GLU A 97 3.10 18.47 0.72
CA GLU A 97 1.75 18.90 0.35
C GLU A 97 1.27 18.31 -0.99
N ILE A 98 2.17 17.73 -1.79
CA ILE A 98 1.84 17.28 -3.15
C ILE A 98 0.88 16.09 -3.11
N VAL A 99 1.17 15.10 -2.26
CA VAL A 99 0.35 13.89 -2.14
C VAL A 99 -1.04 14.22 -1.56
N PRO A 100 -1.16 14.95 -0.43
CA PRO A 100 -2.46 15.44 0.07
C PRO A 100 -3.28 16.19 -0.96
N ARG A 101 -2.69 17.15 -1.68
CA ARG A 101 -3.40 17.96 -2.67
C ARG A 101 -3.87 17.13 -3.85
N TRP A 102 -3.03 16.23 -4.37
CA TRP A 102 -3.43 15.35 -5.46
C TRP A 102 -4.58 14.44 -5.03
N VAL A 103 -4.49 13.84 -3.84
CA VAL A 103 -5.52 12.96 -3.31
C VAL A 103 -6.82 13.71 -3.10
N GLN A 104 -6.80 14.90 -2.52
CA GLN A 104 -8.01 15.69 -2.30
C GLN A 104 -8.63 16.20 -3.61
N ALA A 105 -7.83 16.49 -4.63
CA ALA A 105 -8.30 16.92 -5.95
C ALA A 105 -8.93 15.78 -6.77
N ASN A 106 -8.43 14.56 -6.63
CA ASN A 106 -8.94 13.40 -7.36
C ASN A 106 -10.02 12.63 -6.57
N GLU A 107 -9.95 12.65 -5.23
CA GLU A 107 -10.78 11.84 -4.34
C GLU A 107 -11.06 12.55 -2.99
N PRO A 108 -12.05 13.45 -2.92
CA PRO A 108 -12.29 14.31 -1.76
C PRO A 108 -12.78 13.57 -0.50
N GLY A 109 -13.06 12.26 -0.58
CA GLY A 109 -13.51 11.42 0.53
C GLY A 109 -12.41 10.80 1.40
N ILE A 110 -11.14 10.96 1.03
CA ILE A 110 -10.01 10.38 1.78
C ILE A 110 -9.61 11.27 2.95
N THR A 111 -9.46 10.67 4.14
CA THR A 111 -9.02 11.40 5.34
C THR A 111 -7.50 11.50 5.36
N LEU A 112 -7.00 12.72 5.22
CA LEU A 112 -5.58 13.05 5.35
C LEU A 112 -5.27 13.36 6.82
N HIS A 113 -4.21 12.78 7.37
CA HIS A 113 -3.73 13.09 8.71
C HIS A 113 -2.29 13.63 8.60
N ALA A 114 -2.11 14.90 8.93
CA ALA A 114 -0.78 15.49 9.14
C ALA A 114 -0.29 15.12 10.55
N LEU A 115 0.97 14.71 10.68
CA LEU A 115 1.66 14.60 11.97
C LEU A 115 2.40 15.90 12.31
#